data_AF-A0A5F9D6Q0-F1
#
_entry.id   AF-A0A5F9D6Q0-F1
#
_cell.length_a   1.000
_cell.length_b   1.000
_cell.length_c   1.000
_cell.angle_alpha   90.00
_cell.angle_beta   90.00
_cell.angle_gamma   90.00
#
_symmetry.space_group_name_H-M   'P 1'
#
loop_
_entity.id
_entity.type
_entity.pdbx_description
1 polymer ?
#
loop_
_entity_poly.entity_id
_entity_poly.type
_entity_poly.pdbx_seq_one_letter_code
_entity_poly.pdbx_strand_id
1 'polypeptide(L)'
;DLNELVLCHPYLPLGEQDVSIVPIKERVRNHVFLTFQSVAQTHKDHLATGHRLNKADILLVGLLYNVEELDSRVIASFFPLSQALKTRIKSLPTVVEFRKPSSDRKPRTDSKLRREEQILFH
;
A
#
# COMPACT_ATOMS: atom_id res chain seq x y z
N ASP A 1 -1.39 7.24 -11.07
CA ASP A 1 -1.48 5.84 -10.56
C ASP A 1 -2.25 5.80 -9.22
N LEU A 2 -2.80 4.67 -8.75
CA LEU A 2 -3.45 4.60 -7.42
C LEU A 2 -2.44 4.80 -6.28
N ASN A 3 -1.23 4.23 -6.39
CA ASN A 3 -0.20 4.40 -5.39
C ASN A 3 0.23 5.87 -5.29
N GLU A 4 0.35 6.54 -6.42
CA GLU A 4 0.62 7.97 -6.51
C GLU A 4 -0.48 8.81 -5.83
N LEU A 5 -1.76 8.51 -6.04
CA LEU A 5 -2.85 9.21 -5.33
C LEU A 5 -2.74 9.08 -3.81
N VAL A 6 -2.35 7.91 -3.31
CA VAL A 6 -2.17 7.68 -1.87
C VAL A 6 -0.94 8.42 -1.34
N LEU A 7 0.17 8.42 -2.09
CA LEU A 7 1.42 9.10 -1.69
C LEU A 7 1.32 10.62 -1.78
N CYS A 8 0.54 11.16 -2.73
CA CYS A 8 0.30 12.58 -2.90
C CYS A 8 -0.78 13.13 -1.97
N HIS A 9 -1.63 12.27 -1.38
CA HIS A 9 -2.71 12.66 -0.47
C HIS A 9 -2.26 13.64 0.63
N PRO A 10 -1.12 13.43 1.32
CA PRO A 10 -0.66 14.38 2.34
C PRO A 10 -0.39 15.78 1.80
N TYR A 11 -0.08 15.97 0.52
CA TYR A 11 0.30 17.26 -0.05
C TYR A 11 -0.90 18.10 -0.53
N LEU A 12 -2.11 17.53 -0.50
CA LEU A 12 -3.32 18.26 -0.84
C LEU A 12 -3.63 19.35 0.19
N PRO A 13 -4.32 20.44 -0.21
CA PRO A 13 -4.85 21.42 0.72
C PRO A 13 -5.70 20.74 1.82
N LEU A 14 -5.66 21.26 3.05
CA LEU A 14 -6.32 20.62 4.21
C LEU A 14 -7.82 20.35 3.99
N GLY A 15 -8.52 21.20 3.25
CA GLY A 15 -9.94 21.01 2.90
C GLY A 15 -10.21 19.96 1.80
N GLU A 16 -9.20 19.59 1.03
CA GLU A 16 -9.31 18.64 -0.08
C GLU A 16 -8.88 17.21 0.30
N GLN A 17 -8.16 17.06 1.42
CA GLN A 17 -7.71 15.75 1.92
C GLN A 17 -8.88 14.84 2.27
N ASP A 18 -9.94 15.38 2.89
CA ASP A 18 -11.11 14.59 3.27
C ASP A 18 -11.94 14.17 2.05
N VAL A 19 -12.01 15.02 1.03
CA VAL A 19 -12.76 14.75 -0.21
C VAL A 19 -12.02 13.75 -1.08
N SER A 20 -10.70 13.91 -1.23
CA SER A 20 -9.84 13.05 -2.07
C SER A 20 -9.73 11.61 -1.55
N ILE A 21 -10.04 11.36 -0.27
CA ILE A 21 -10.05 10.00 0.27
C ILE A 21 -11.14 9.13 -0.36
N VAL A 22 -12.28 9.73 -0.75
CA VAL A 22 -13.43 9.00 -1.31
C VAL A 22 -13.08 8.28 -2.63
N PRO A 23 -12.56 8.96 -3.67
CA PRO A 23 -12.18 8.30 -4.92
C PRO A 23 -11.01 7.32 -4.75
N ILE A 24 -10.10 7.54 -3.78
CA ILE A 24 -9.05 6.57 -3.44
C ILE A 24 -9.67 5.26 -2.94
N LYS A 25 -10.61 5.35 -1.99
CA LYS A 25 -11.30 4.17 -1.44
C LYS A 25 -12.05 3.40 -2.52
N GLU A 26 -12.75 4.12 -3.39
CA GLU A 26 -13.49 3.50 -4.50
C GLU A 26 -12.55 2.79 -5.47
N ARG A 27 -11.44 3.41 -5.87
CA ARG A 27 -10.43 2.76 -6.73
C ARG A 27 -9.78 1.56 -6.07
N VAL A 28 -9.47 1.60 -4.78
CA VAL A 28 -8.95 0.44 -4.05
C VAL A 28 -9.94 -0.72 -4.11
N ARG A 29 -11.23 -0.47 -3.80
CA ARG A 29 -12.27 -1.50 -3.84
C ARG A 29 -12.52 -2.04 -5.24
N ASN A 30 -12.57 -1.19 -6.27
CA ASN A 30 -12.94 -1.61 -7.61
C ASN A 30 -11.76 -2.22 -8.37
N HIS A 31 -10.57 -1.62 -8.31
CA HIS A 31 -9.43 -2.08 -9.10
C HIS A 31 -8.55 -3.09 -8.36
N VAL A 32 -8.14 -2.77 -7.13
CA VAL A 32 -7.18 -3.63 -6.41
C VAL A 32 -7.85 -4.93 -6.02
N PHE A 33 -9.10 -4.89 -5.54
CA PHE A 33 -9.80 -6.12 -5.11
C PHE A 33 -10.08 -7.06 -6.26
N LEU A 34 -10.64 -6.55 -7.36
CA LEU A 34 -11.01 -7.38 -8.51
C LEU A 34 -9.77 -7.95 -9.21
N THR A 35 -8.71 -7.15 -9.39
CA THR A 35 -7.45 -7.64 -9.95
C THR A 35 -6.81 -8.67 -9.03
N PHE A 36 -6.84 -8.44 -7.72
CA PHE A 36 -6.26 -9.34 -6.73
C PHE A 36 -7.03 -10.65 -6.59
N GLN A 37 -8.36 -10.61 -6.56
CA GLN A 37 -9.23 -11.77 -6.53
C GLN A 37 -9.11 -12.57 -7.84
N SER A 38 -9.10 -11.90 -8.99
CA SER A 38 -8.89 -12.54 -10.29
C SER A 38 -7.55 -13.26 -10.30
N VAL A 39 -6.43 -12.56 -10.05
CA VAL A 39 -5.10 -13.19 -10.07
C VAL A 39 -5.00 -14.33 -9.05
N ALA A 40 -5.56 -14.16 -7.85
CA ALA A 40 -5.55 -15.22 -6.84
C ALA A 40 -6.45 -16.43 -7.18
N GLN A 41 -7.55 -16.22 -7.91
CA GLN A 41 -8.44 -17.28 -8.36
C GLN A 41 -7.89 -18.01 -9.59
N THR A 42 -7.40 -17.27 -10.59
CA THR A 42 -6.79 -17.83 -11.81
C THR A 42 -5.45 -18.51 -11.51
N HIS A 43 -4.75 -18.04 -10.48
CA HIS A 43 -3.46 -18.56 -10.06
C HIS A 43 -3.45 -19.02 -8.59
N LYS A 44 -4.48 -19.76 -8.16
CA LYS A 44 -4.47 -20.44 -6.84
C LYS A 44 -3.16 -21.20 -6.61
N ASP A 45 -2.62 -21.77 -7.68
CA ASP A 45 -1.31 -22.42 -7.65
C ASP A 45 -0.15 -21.43 -7.51
N HIS A 46 -0.13 -20.23 -8.08
CA HIS A 46 1.04 -19.33 -7.94
C HIS A 46 1.19 -18.76 -6.52
N LEU A 47 0.08 -18.62 -5.80
CA LEU A 47 0.09 -18.26 -4.38
C LEU A 47 0.45 -19.46 -3.48
N ALA A 48 0.09 -20.69 -3.87
CA ALA A 48 0.25 -21.92 -3.09
C ALA A 48 1.48 -22.80 -3.42
N THR A 49 2.06 -22.71 -4.63
CA THR A 49 3.09 -23.65 -5.16
C THR A 49 4.50 -23.07 -5.24
N GLY A 50 4.79 -21.95 -4.58
CA GLY A 50 6.19 -21.48 -4.45
C GLY A 50 6.82 -20.91 -5.72
N HIS A 51 6.03 -20.47 -6.70
CA HIS A 51 6.57 -19.69 -7.81
C HIS A 51 7.21 -18.37 -7.32
N ARG A 52 8.29 -17.97 -8.02
CA ARG A 52 9.20 -16.87 -7.69
C ARG A 52 8.45 -15.56 -7.44
N LEU A 53 8.65 -15.00 -6.25
CA LEU A 53 8.24 -13.64 -5.88
C LEU A 53 8.63 -12.66 -7.00
N ASN A 54 7.70 -11.83 -7.45
CA ASN A 54 7.97 -10.83 -8.47
C ASN A 54 7.78 -9.40 -7.94
N LYS A 55 8.15 -8.41 -8.77
CA LYS A 55 8.06 -6.99 -8.41
C LYS A 55 6.62 -6.55 -8.10
N ALA A 56 5.63 -7.12 -8.78
CA ALA A 56 4.22 -6.77 -8.57
C ALA A 56 3.75 -7.20 -7.17
N ASP A 57 4.18 -8.37 -6.67
CA ASP A 57 3.87 -8.81 -5.31
C ASP A 57 4.37 -7.81 -4.26
N ILE A 58 5.62 -7.34 -4.41
CA ILE A 58 6.25 -6.36 -3.52
C ILE A 58 5.52 -5.00 -3.59
N LEU A 59 5.27 -4.50 -4.81
CA LEU A 59 4.57 -3.22 -5.01
C LEU A 59 3.14 -3.26 -4.45
N LEU A 60 2.46 -4.39 -4.62
CA LEU A 60 1.10 -4.59 -4.12
C LEU A 60 1.07 -4.55 -2.58
N VAL A 61 1.97 -5.26 -1.91
CA VAL A 61 2.05 -5.18 -0.44
C VAL A 61 2.43 -3.78 0.03
N GLY A 62 3.32 -3.09 -0.70
CA GLY A 62 3.61 -1.67 -0.45
C GLY A 62 2.35 -0.80 -0.50
N LEU A 63 1.55 -0.94 -1.56
CA LEU A 63 0.27 -0.24 -1.68
C LEU A 63 -0.71 -0.59 -0.55
N LEU A 64 -0.79 -1.87 -0.18
CA LEU A 64 -1.65 -2.33 0.92
C LEU A 64 -1.27 -1.69 2.26
N TYR A 65 0.02 -1.42 2.53
CA TYR A 65 0.43 -0.66 3.72
C TYR A 65 0.06 0.81 3.61
N ASN A 66 0.32 1.45 2.45
CA ASN A 66 0.00 2.87 2.24
C ASN A 66 -1.51 3.15 2.44
N VAL A 67 -2.37 2.25 1.94
CA VAL A 67 -3.82 2.35 2.12
C VAL A 67 -4.25 2.02 3.54
N GLU A 68 -3.62 1.05 4.20
CA GLU A 68 -3.92 0.71 5.61
C GLU A 68 -3.59 1.87 6.56
N GLU A 69 -2.49 2.58 6.31
CA GLU A 69 -2.12 3.80 7.02
C GLU A 69 -3.09 4.97 6.75
N LEU A 70 -3.77 4.97 5.59
CA LEU A 70 -4.76 5.97 5.21
C LEU A 70 -6.15 5.68 5.81
N ASP A 71 -6.68 4.47 5.62
CA ASP A 71 -7.91 3.98 6.24
C ASP A 71 -7.89 2.45 6.28
N SER A 72 -7.61 1.89 7.46
CA SER A 72 -7.53 0.45 7.68
C SER A 72 -8.83 -0.31 7.37
N ARG A 73 -9.99 0.36 7.44
CA ARG A 73 -11.29 -0.25 7.12
C ARG A 73 -11.41 -0.63 5.65
N VAL A 74 -10.65 0.04 4.78
CA VAL A 74 -10.59 -0.31 3.36
C VAL A 74 -9.95 -1.68 3.24
N ILE A 75 -8.79 -1.91 3.85
CA ILE A 75 -8.07 -3.19 3.74
C ILE A 75 -8.80 -4.34 4.44
N ALA A 76 -9.62 -4.05 5.45
CA ALA A 76 -10.43 -5.05 6.15
C ALA A 76 -11.33 -5.86 5.20
N SER A 77 -11.89 -5.25 4.15
CA SER A 77 -12.76 -5.95 3.19
C SER A 77 -12.01 -6.94 2.27
N PHE A 78 -10.66 -6.93 2.30
CA PHE A 78 -9.79 -7.78 1.49
C PHE A 78 -9.32 -9.04 2.24
N PHE A 79 -9.76 -9.20 3.49
CA PHE A 79 -9.48 -10.38 4.30
C PHE A 79 -10.20 -11.62 3.74
N PRO A 80 -9.59 -12.83 3.74
CA PRO A 80 -8.29 -13.20 4.32
C PRO A 80 -7.09 -13.07 3.37
N LEU A 81 -7.32 -12.79 2.10
CA LEU A 81 -6.29 -12.88 1.05
C LEU A 81 -5.17 -11.85 1.25
N SER A 82 -5.50 -10.61 1.64
CA SER A 82 -4.51 -9.57 1.93
C SER A 82 -3.57 -9.96 3.08
N GLN A 83 -4.08 -10.70 4.07
CA GLN A 83 -3.31 -11.17 5.22
C GLN A 83 -2.33 -12.29 4.83
N ALA A 84 -2.75 -13.22 3.98
CA ALA A 84 -1.89 -14.29 3.49
C ALA A 84 -0.69 -13.71 2.71
N LEU A 85 -0.93 -12.78 1.77
CA LEU A 85 0.13 -12.14 1.01
C LEU A 85 1.05 -11.29 1.90
N LYS A 86 0.48 -10.44 2.77
CA LYS A 86 1.27 -9.64 3.73
C LYS A 86 2.17 -10.54 4.57
N THR A 87 1.65 -11.67 5.07
CA THR A 87 2.43 -12.62 5.88
C THR A 87 3.59 -13.21 5.09
N ARG A 88 3.34 -13.70 3.87
CA ARG A 88 4.37 -14.27 2.98
C ARG A 88 5.47 -13.25 2.64
N ILE A 89 5.12 -11.99 2.38
CA ILE A 89 6.12 -10.96 2.07
C ILE A 89 6.85 -10.49 3.33
N LYS A 90 6.15 -10.36 4.46
CA LYS A 90 6.74 -10.01 5.76
C LYS A 90 7.79 -11.03 6.23
N SER A 91 7.67 -12.30 5.85
CA SER A 91 8.63 -13.35 6.24
C SER A 91 9.91 -13.38 5.40
N LEU A 92 10.01 -12.59 4.34
CA LEU A 92 11.22 -12.53 3.52
C LEU A 92 12.35 -11.84 4.30
N PRO A 93 13.57 -12.42 4.39
CA PRO A 93 14.66 -11.86 5.18
C PRO A 93 14.97 -10.38 4.85
N THR A 94 15.01 -10.05 3.55
CA THR A 94 15.25 -8.67 3.10
C THR A 94 14.14 -7.70 3.56
N VAL A 95 12.89 -8.15 3.58
CA VAL A 95 11.76 -7.33 4.03
C VAL A 95 11.76 -7.22 5.56
N VAL A 96 12.17 -8.27 6.28
CA VAL A 96 12.37 -8.23 7.74
C VAL A 96 13.40 -7.17 8.09
N GLU A 97 14.56 -7.17 7.42
CA GLU A 97 15.59 -6.14 7.60
C GLU A 97 15.06 -4.74 7.24
N PHE A 98 14.36 -4.61 6.12
CA PHE A 98 13.75 -3.33 5.69
C PHE A 98 12.64 -2.82 6.63
N ARG A 99 12.08 -3.65 7.50
CA ARG A 99 11.06 -3.22 8.47
C ARG A 99 11.65 -2.79 9.82
N LYS A 100 12.95 -3.01 10.05
CA LYS A 100 13.60 -2.55 11.28
C LYS A 100 13.59 -1.01 11.35
N PRO A 101 13.49 -0.41 12.55
CA PRO A 101 13.48 1.04 12.72
C PRO A 101 14.72 1.76 12.14
N SER A 102 15.85 1.06 12.07
CA SER A 102 17.11 1.58 11.53
C SER A 102 17.24 1.48 10.01
N SER A 103 16.23 0.95 9.32
CA SER A 103 16.24 0.84 7.86
C SER A 103 15.95 2.18 7.19
N ASP A 104 16.23 2.26 5.88
CA ASP A 104 15.90 3.43 5.06
C ASP A 104 14.40 3.58 4.76
N ARG A 105 13.52 2.77 5.39
CA ARG A 105 12.07 2.90 5.22
C ARG A 105 11.64 4.28 5.71
N LYS A 106 11.09 5.08 4.79
CA LYS A 106 10.56 6.40 5.12
C LYS A 106 9.20 6.28 5.84
N PRO A 107 8.93 7.11 6.86
CA PRO A 107 7.60 7.24 7.43
C PRO A 107 6.67 7.94 6.43
N ARG A 108 5.36 7.84 6.68
CA ARG A 108 4.37 8.62 5.95
C ARG A 108 4.59 10.11 6.20
N THR A 109 4.48 10.93 5.16
CA THR A 109 4.60 12.39 5.26
C THR A 109 3.57 12.96 6.23
N ASP A 110 4.05 13.56 7.31
CA ASP A 110 3.23 14.27 8.28
C ASP A 110 3.23 15.79 8.01
N SER A 111 2.56 16.56 8.87
CA SER A 111 2.48 18.02 8.70
C SER A 111 3.82 18.73 8.87
N LYS A 112 4.80 18.12 9.56
CA LYS A 112 6.12 18.70 9.79
C LYS A 112 7.00 18.46 8.56
N LEU A 113 7.13 17.19 8.15
CA LEU A 113 7.89 16.79 6.96
C LEU A 113 7.39 17.50 5.72
N ARG A 114 6.06 17.62 5.54
CA ARG A 114 5.48 18.36 4.42
C ARG A 114 5.93 19.82 4.37
N ARG A 115 5.98 20.52 5.52
CA ARG A 115 6.41 21.92 5.57
C ARG A 115 7.90 22.04 5.23
N GLU A 116 8.72 21.15 5.76
CA GLU A 116 10.16 21.10 5.46
C GLU A 116 10.41 20.88 3.96
N GLU A 117 9.67 19.95 3.34
CA GLU A 117 9.73 19.69 1.90
C GLU A 117 9.25 20.90 1.07
N GLN A 118 8.16 21.57 1.48
CA GLN A 118 7.70 22.79 0.80
C GLN A 118 8.75 23.90 0.82
N ILE A 119 9.51 24.04 1.90
CA ILE A 119 10.59 25.04 2.01
C ILE A 119 11.79 24.65 1.13
N LEU A 120 12.10 23.36 1.01
CA LEU A 120 13.26 22.90 0.25
C LEU A 120 13.06 23.00 -1.27
N PHE A 121 11.83 22.81 -1.74
CA PHE A 121 11.49 22.77 -3.16
C PHE A 121 10.87 24.08 -3.70
N HIS A 122 10.81 25.14 -2.89
CA HIS A 122 10.41 26.51 -3.28
C HIS A 122 11.52 27.52 -2.99
#